data_AF-A0A084XUJ6-F1
#
_entry.id   AF-A0A084XUJ6-F1
#
_cell.length_a   1.000
_cell.length_b   1.000
_cell.length_c   1.000
_cell.angle_alpha   90.00
_cell.angle_beta   90.00
_cell.angle_gamma   90.00
#
_symmetry.space_group_name_H-M   'P 1'
#
loop_
_entity.id
_entity.type
_entity.pdbx_description
1 polymer ?
#
loop_
_entity_poly.entity_id
_entity_poly.type
_entity_poly.pdbx_seq_one_letter_code
_entity_poly.pdbx_strand_id
1 'polypeptide(L)'
;MVPAAGINKDTEVRAGYSEAARLAIDSSTEFIQLILSDLGPAGDLEADKRRCKLMGESCEALHLMTKGAGKGKITVSDAPGTEILKDCAVDCLLGVKAGTLLTVEAKPEPGSDFLYWEDYCATLGSSSRLSFVFSAGTGATLCTARFGTLRGVRFHPSGDKALADAPFYLQLVNAADLAPTTVPDLDVTVTFLREVFSACRGRIFASPRTVGIAKGQSLSGDLAGFAAGVDPFCRERPIKTVLTITGAVVGATERIDITKVPADQRQVSITR
;
A
#
# COMPACT_ATOMS: atom_id res chain seq x y z
N MET A 1 23.08 -29.05 -19.86
CA MET A 1 22.81 -30.18 -18.95
C MET A 1 22.78 -29.64 -17.54
N VAL A 2 21.59 -29.48 -16.96
CA VAL A 2 21.41 -29.06 -15.57
C VAL A 2 21.62 -30.31 -14.70
N PRO A 3 22.48 -30.30 -13.67
CA PRO A 3 22.67 -31.46 -12.81
C PRO A 3 21.39 -31.70 -12.00
N ALA A 4 20.85 -32.92 -12.06
CA ALA A 4 19.75 -33.34 -11.22
C ALA A 4 20.20 -33.29 -9.75
N ALA A 5 19.53 -32.48 -8.93
CA ALA A 5 19.71 -32.48 -7.49
C ALA A 5 19.33 -33.89 -6.97
N GLY A 6 20.32 -34.64 -6.49
CA GLY A 6 20.11 -35.98 -5.96
C GLY A 6 19.39 -35.92 -4.62
N ILE A 7 18.29 -36.67 -4.49
CA ILE A 7 17.58 -36.88 -3.22
C ILE A 7 18.56 -37.49 -2.21
N ASN A 8 18.62 -36.92 -1.00
CA ASN A 8 19.55 -37.37 0.04
C ASN A 8 19.28 -38.83 0.42
N LYS A 9 20.31 -39.69 0.39
CA LYS A 9 20.23 -41.14 0.64
C LYS A 9 20.39 -41.52 2.12
N ASP A 10 20.36 -40.56 3.02
CA ASP A 10 20.62 -40.78 4.44
C ASP A 10 19.61 -41.75 5.09
N THR A 11 20.13 -42.67 5.90
CA THR A 11 19.37 -43.85 6.34
C THR A 11 18.45 -43.54 7.52
N GLU A 12 18.79 -42.53 8.33
CA GLU A 12 17.95 -42.01 9.41
C GLU A 12 16.75 -41.21 8.88
N VAL A 13 16.91 -40.55 7.73
CA VAL A 13 15.84 -39.82 7.04
C VAL A 13 14.77 -40.81 6.56
N ARG A 14 15.14 -42.02 6.11
CA ARG A 14 14.21 -43.06 5.63
C ARG A 14 13.29 -43.68 6.68
N ALA A 15 13.64 -43.61 7.97
CA ALA A 15 12.90 -44.32 9.01
C ALA A 15 11.57 -43.66 9.39
N GLY A 16 11.35 -42.40 9.00
CA GLY A 16 10.17 -41.61 9.38
C GLY A 16 9.12 -41.39 8.30
N TYR A 17 9.28 -41.92 7.08
CA TYR A 17 8.36 -41.64 5.98
C TYR A 17 7.44 -42.82 5.65
N SER A 18 6.23 -42.49 5.16
CA SER A 18 5.23 -43.43 4.68
C SER A 18 5.80 -44.35 3.59
N GLU A 19 5.21 -45.52 3.41
CA GLU A 19 5.62 -46.54 2.43
C GLU A 19 5.74 -45.98 1.00
N ALA A 20 4.98 -44.93 0.68
CA ALA A 20 5.04 -44.20 -0.60
C ALA A 20 6.40 -43.49 -0.85
N ALA A 21 7.04 -42.94 0.18
CA ALA A 21 8.34 -42.28 0.04
C ALA A 21 9.50 -43.27 -0.19
N ARG A 22 9.32 -44.54 0.21
CA ARG A 22 10.34 -45.59 0.01
C ARG A 22 10.37 -46.10 -1.45
N LEU A 23 9.26 -45.95 -2.18
CA LEU A 23 9.11 -46.38 -3.59
C LEU A 23 9.58 -45.35 -4.63
N ALA A 24 9.85 -44.11 -4.24
CA ALA A 24 10.07 -43.00 -5.18
C ALA A 24 11.51 -42.80 -5.68
N ILE A 25 12.35 -43.84 -5.67
CA ILE A 25 13.74 -43.76 -6.16
C ILE A 25 13.80 -43.71 -7.70
N ASP A 26 12.67 -43.89 -8.40
CA ASP A 26 12.60 -43.92 -9.87
C ASP A 26 11.83 -42.71 -10.46
N SER A 27 12.59 -41.63 -10.67
CA SER A 27 12.49 -40.55 -11.68
C SER A 27 11.15 -40.05 -12.26
N SER A 28 10.02 -40.10 -11.57
CA SER A 28 8.79 -39.39 -12.04
C SER A 28 8.54 -38.11 -11.25
N THR A 29 8.48 -36.98 -11.96
CA THR A 29 8.17 -35.65 -11.41
C THR A 29 6.82 -35.60 -10.68
N GLU A 30 5.87 -36.46 -11.06
CA GLU A 30 4.58 -36.60 -10.37
C GLU A 30 4.71 -37.18 -8.94
N PHE A 31 5.63 -38.13 -8.73
CA PHE A 31 5.84 -38.73 -7.40
C PHE A 31 6.56 -37.78 -6.44
N ILE A 32 7.48 -36.94 -6.96
CA ILE A 32 8.09 -35.87 -6.16
C ILE A 32 7.03 -34.90 -5.67
N GLN A 33 6.08 -34.51 -6.53
CA GLN A 33 4.97 -33.64 -6.14
C GLN A 33 4.06 -34.29 -5.08
N LEU A 34 3.80 -35.59 -5.20
CA LEU A 34 3.02 -36.34 -4.21
C LEU A 34 3.71 -36.39 -2.83
N ILE A 35 5.02 -36.64 -2.81
CA ILE A 35 5.81 -36.61 -1.57
C ILE A 35 5.83 -35.21 -0.98
N LEU A 36 6.01 -34.18 -1.80
CA LEU A 36 6.02 -32.78 -1.35
C LEU A 36 4.67 -32.34 -0.77
N SER A 37 3.55 -32.90 -1.27
CA SER A 37 2.21 -32.67 -0.70
C SER A 37 2.00 -33.38 0.64
N ASP A 38 2.58 -34.57 0.83
CA ASP A 38 2.51 -35.32 2.09
C ASP A 38 3.31 -34.68 3.23
N LEU A 39 4.30 -33.84 2.89
CA LEU A 39 5.12 -33.12 3.88
C LEU A 39 4.40 -31.95 4.56
N GLY A 40 3.21 -31.58 4.09
CA GLY A 40 2.41 -30.45 4.57
C GLY A 40 2.23 -29.35 3.51
N PRO A 41 1.39 -28.34 3.79
CA PRO A 41 1.16 -27.24 2.85
C PRO A 41 2.40 -26.34 2.71
N ALA A 42 2.55 -25.70 1.55
CA ALA A 42 3.62 -24.72 1.34
C ALA A 42 3.49 -23.50 2.26
N GLY A 43 4.64 -23.06 2.78
CA GLY A 43 4.73 -21.94 3.70
C GLY A 43 4.32 -22.26 5.13
N ASP A 44 4.26 -23.54 5.50
CA ASP A 44 4.40 -23.97 6.90
C ASP A 44 5.89 -24.18 7.20
N LEU A 45 6.40 -23.53 8.25
CA LEU A 45 7.83 -23.53 8.56
C LEU A 45 8.39 -24.94 8.74
N GLU A 46 7.62 -25.84 9.34
CA GLU A 46 8.07 -27.21 9.63
C GLU A 46 8.00 -28.08 8.38
N ALA A 47 6.94 -27.93 7.56
CA ALA A 47 6.85 -28.56 6.25
C ALA A 47 7.99 -28.11 5.32
N ASP A 48 8.28 -26.81 5.27
CA ASP A 48 9.35 -26.26 4.42
C ASP A 48 10.72 -26.76 4.87
N LYS A 49 10.99 -26.80 6.19
CA LYS A 49 12.21 -27.42 6.74
C LYS A 49 12.35 -28.88 6.34
N ARG A 50 11.26 -29.66 6.38
CA ARG A 50 11.27 -31.07 5.95
C ARG A 50 11.55 -31.22 4.47
N ARG A 51 10.97 -30.37 3.62
CA ARG A 51 11.22 -30.35 2.17
C ARG A 51 12.69 -30.07 1.87
N CYS A 52 13.29 -29.07 2.53
CA CYS A 52 14.71 -28.76 2.32
C CYS A 52 15.62 -29.89 2.81
N LYS A 53 15.30 -30.51 3.95
CA LYS A 53 16.02 -31.69 4.45
C LYS A 53 15.96 -32.86 3.47
N LEU A 54 14.80 -33.10 2.84
CA LEU A 54 14.64 -34.14 1.81
C LEU A 54 15.55 -33.88 0.59
N MET A 55 15.73 -32.61 0.23
CA MET A 55 16.60 -32.17 -0.86
C MET A 55 18.09 -32.08 -0.48
N GLY A 56 18.45 -32.40 0.78
CA GLY A 56 19.84 -32.37 1.25
C GLY A 56 20.37 -30.98 1.60
N GLU A 57 19.48 -30.02 1.87
CA GLU A 57 19.82 -28.60 2.04
C GLU A 57 19.28 -28.03 3.37
N SER A 58 19.92 -26.99 3.89
CA SER A 58 19.44 -26.25 5.07
C SER A 58 18.57 -25.06 4.65
N CYS A 59 17.32 -25.04 5.09
CA CYS A 59 16.45 -23.87 4.96
C CYS A 59 16.47 -23.02 6.23
N GLU A 60 16.50 -21.70 6.03
CA GLU A 60 16.41 -20.72 7.11
C GLU A 60 15.03 -20.06 7.11
N ALA A 61 14.65 -19.49 8.25
CA ALA A 61 13.36 -18.85 8.40
C ALA A 61 13.42 -17.39 7.91
N LEU A 62 12.62 -17.06 6.91
CA LEU A 62 12.24 -15.70 6.55
C LEU A 62 11.04 -15.29 7.42
N HIS A 63 11.19 -14.24 8.22
CA HIS A 63 10.13 -13.74 9.08
C HIS A 63 9.42 -12.57 8.40
N LEU A 64 8.11 -12.66 8.25
CA LEU A 64 7.27 -11.67 7.61
C LEU A 64 6.29 -11.11 8.63
N MET A 65 6.32 -9.80 8.85
CA MET A 65 5.39 -9.14 9.76
C MET A 65 4.63 -8.03 9.05
N THR A 66 3.40 -7.79 9.47
CA THR A 66 2.62 -6.61 9.08
C THR A 66 2.37 -5.77 10.32
N LYS A 67 2.51 -4.45 10.20
CA LYS A 67 2.29 -3.49 11.30
C LYS A 67 1.63 -2.22 10.79
N GLY A 68 1.10 -1.43 11.72
CA GLY A 68 0.53 -0.11 11.45
C GLY A 68 -0.99 -0.09 11.60
N ALA A 69 -1.59 1.08 11.34
CA ALA A 69 -3.03 1.28 11.47
C ALA A 69 -3.83 0.81 10.24
N GLY A 70 -3.14 0.67 9.09
CA GLY A 70 -3.71 0.07 7.89
C GLY A 70 -3.67 -1.45 7.94
N LYS A 71 -4.46 -2.08 7.09
CA LYS A 71 -4.48 -3.52 6.86
C LYS A 71 -3.82 -3.86 5.53
N GLY A 72 -3.26 -5.05 5.45
CA GLY A 72 -2.63 -5.56 4.24
C GLY A 72 -2.05 -6.93 4.47
N LYS A 73 -1.57 -7.52 3.39
CA LYS A 73 -0.87 -8.81 3.41
C LYS A 73 0.43 -8.74 2.63
N ILE A 74 1.38 -9.58 3.00
CA ILE A 74 2.60 -9.79 2.24
C ILE A 74 2.42 -11.08 1.43
N THR A 75 2.66 -11.01 0.13
CA THR A 75 2.67 -12.18 -0.74
C THR A 75 4.10 -12.47 -1.16
N VAL A 76 4.55 -13.71 -0.99
CA VAL A 76 5.87 -14.17 -1.41
C VAL A 76 5.72 -15.10 -2.60
N SER A 77 6.50 -14.86 -3.65
CA SER A 77 6.60 -15.73 -4.82
C SER A 77 8.05 -16.03 -5.18
N ASP A 78 8.25 -17.17 -5.85
CA ASP A 78 9.49 -17.47 -6.54
C ASP A 78 9.66 -16.54 -7.75
N ALA A 79 10.88 -16.29 -8.22
CA ALA A 79 11.07 -15.57 -9.49
C ALA A 79 10.95 -16.55 -10.67
N PRO A 80 10.18 -16.21 -11.72
CA PRO A 80 9.79 -14.85 -12.14
C PRO A 80 8.44 -14.33 -11.61
N GLY A 81 7.92 -14.84 -10.50
CA GLY A 81 6.73 -14.34 -9.80
C GLY A 81 5.49 -15.18 -10.06
N THR A 82 5.66 -16.41 -10.53
CA THR A 82 4.62 -17.25 -11.10
C THR A 82 3.87 -18.08 -10.07
N GLU A 83 4.51 -18.47 -8.96
CA GLU A 83 3.87 -19.28 -7.92
C GLU A 83 3.87 -18.55 -6.58
N ILE A 84 2.69 -18.39 -5.98
CA ILE A 84 2.57 -17.83 -4.62
C ILE A 84 3.02 -18.92 -3.65
N LEU A 85 4.18 -18.72 -3.04
CA LEU A 85 4.73 -19.61 -2.03
C LEU A 85 4.04 -19.43 -0.68
N LYS A 86 3.69 -18.17 -0.33
CA LYS A 86 3.00 -17.84 0.93
C LYS A 86 2.32 -16.49 0.88
N ASP A 87 1.10 -16.45 1.39
CA ASP A 87 0.41 -15.22 1.78
C ASP A 87 0.47 -15.08 3.30
N CYS A 88 0.93 -13.93 3.78
CA CYS A 88 1.02 -13.61 5.20
C CYS A 88 0.19 -12.37 5.54
N ALA A 89 -0.86 -12.56 6.35
CA ALA A 89 -1.73 -11.47 6.81
C ALA A 89 -1.21 -10.82 8.09
N VAL A 90 -0.78 -11.60 9.08
CA VAL A 90 -0.24 -11.15 10.37
C VAL A 90 0.78 -12.18 10.83
N ASP A 91 2.04 -11.77 10.99
CA ASP A 91 3.19 -12.54 11.50
C ASP A 91 3.30 -14.01 11.01
N CYS A 92 4.18 -14.26 10.03
CA CYS A 92 4.40 -15.60 9.50
C CYS A 92 5.88 -15.88 9.28
N LEU A 93 6.23 -17.17 9.38
CA LEU A 93 7.56 -17.69 9.08
C LEU A 93 7.48 -18.55 7.82
N LEU A 94 8.45 -18.38 6.92
CA LEU A 94 8.61 -19.15 5.70
C LEU A 94 9.99 -19.81 5.70
N GLY A 95 10.06 -21.12 5.44
CA GLY A 95 11.35 -21.79 5.27
C GLY A 95 11.89 -21.56 3.86
N VAL A 96 13.03 -20.88 3.73
CA VAL A 96 13.62 -20.52 2.44
C VAL A 96 15.04 -21.06 2.33
N LYS A 97 15.35 -21.60 1.16
CA LYS A 97 16.70 -22.03 0.80
C LYS A 97 17.59 -20.82 0.49
N ALA A 98 18.82 -20.85 1.00
CA ALA A 98 19.85 -19.89 0.60
C ALA A 98 20.10 -19.94 -0.92
N GLY A 99 20.28 -18.77 -1.53
CA GLY A 99 20.45 -18.61 -2.97
C GLY A 99 19.13 -18.55 -3.76
N THR A 100 17.98 -18.74 -3.13
CA THR A 100 16.68 -18.62 -3.82
C THR A 100 16.36 -17.16 -4.14
N LEU A 101 16.02 -16.88 -5.39
CA LEU A 101 15.51 -15.58 -5.81
C LEU A 101 14.02 -15.48 -5.43
N LEU A 102 13.72 -14.58 -4.50
CA LEU A 102 12.37 -14.31 -4.01
C LEU A 102 11.86 -12.97 -4.51
N THR A 103 10.54 -12.89 -4.68
CA THR A 103 9.81 -11.64 -4.78
C THR A 103 8.84 -11.53 -3.61
N VAL A 104 8.93 -10.45 -2.85
CA VAL A 104 7.99 -10.13 -1.77
C VAL A 104 7.20 -8.89 -2.17
N GLU A 105 5.89 -8.92 -1.99
CA GLU A 105 5.00 -7.83 -2.34
C GLU A 105 4.03 -7.54 -1.18
N ALA A 106 4.08 -6.32 -0.66
CA ALA A 106 3.11 -5.82 0.29
C ALA A 106 1.88 -5.30 -0.44
N LYS A 107 0.75 -5.99 -0.26
CA LYS A 107 -0.56 -5.66 -0.84
C LYS A 107 -1.44 -5.05 0.24
N PRO A 108 -1.67 -3.72 0.23
CA PRO A 108 -2.63 -3.11 1.14
C PRO A 108 -4.05 -3.59 0.83
N GLU A 109 -4.87 -3.74 1.86
CA GLU A 109 -6.32 -3.96 1.71
C GLU A 109 -7.01 -2.63 1.30
N PRO A 110 -8.23 -2.69 0.73
CA PRO A 110 -9.02 -1.49 0.47
C PRO A 110 -9.13 -0.59 1.71
N GLY A 111 -8.87 0.72 1.54
CA GLY A 111 -8.84 1.68 2.64
C GLY A 111 -7.52 1.78 3.39
N SER A 112 -6.50 1.06 2.95
CA SER A 112 -5.14 1.14 3.46
C SER A 112 -4.13 1.46 2.37
N ASP A 113 -2.96 1.94 2.77
CA ASP A 113 -1.79 2.15 1.92
C ASP A 113 -0.58 1.41 2.47
N PHE A 114 0.27 0.93 1.57
CA PHE A 114 1.62 0.54 1.94
C PHE A 114 2.45 1.79 2.18
N LEU A 115 3.06 1.92 3.36
CA LEU A 115 3.88 3.07 3.71
C LEU A 115 5.34 2.80 3.36
N TYR A 116 5.93 1.76 3.92
CA TYR A 116 7.32 1.38 3.73
C TYR A 116 7.62 -0.01 4.33
N TRP A 117 8.79 -0.54 4.00
CA TRP A 117 9.37 -1.73 4.63
C TRP A 117 10.27 -1.32 5.81
N GLU A 118 10.23 -2.09 6.89
CA GLU A 118 11.17 -2.03 8.02
C GLU A 118 12.12 -3.24 7.99
N ASP A 119 13.09 -3.23 8.91
CA ASP A 119 14.04 -4.32 9.13
C ASP A 119 14.89 -4.63 7.88
N TYR A 120 15.13 -5.91 7.56
CA TYR A 120 15.95 -6.30 6.41
C TYR A 120 15.37 -5.79 5.08
N CYS A 121 14.05 -5.82 4.93
CA CYS A 121 13.43 -5.35 3.69
C CYS A 121 13.59 -3.84 3.47
N ALA A 122 13.85 -3.04 4.51
CA ALA A 122 14.17 -1.62 4.37
C ALA A 122 15.47 -1.38 3.59
N THR A 123 16.44 -2.29 3.66
CA THR A 123 17.73 -2.15 2.96
C THR A 123 17.65 -2.52 1.48
N LEU A 124 16.57 -3.20 1.06
CA LEU A 124 16.37 -3.66 -0.31
C LEU A 124 15.69 -2.61 -1.19
N GLY A 125 14.95 -1.67 -0.60
CA GLY A 125 14.32 -0.56 -1.30
C GLY A 125 13.03 -0.08 -0.65
N SER A 126 12.41 0.92 -1.28
CA SER A 126 11.16 1.55 -0.82
C SER A 126 9.92 1.12 -1.62
N SER A 127 10.09 0.31 -2.66
CA SER A 127 8.98 -0.22 -3.46
C SER A 127 8.16 -1.22 -2.65
N SER A 128 6.83 -1.21 -2.81
CA SER A 128 5.95 -2.23 -2.20
C SER A 128 6.24 -3.64 -2.69
N ARG A 129 6.86 -3.77 -3.87
CA ARG A 129 7.38 -5.02 -4.43
C ARG A 129 8.90 -4.99 -4.46
N LEU A 130 9.52 -5.98 -3.84
CA LEU A 130 10.97 -6.16 -3.76
C LEU A 130 11.35 -7.54 -4.32
N SER A 131 12.49 -7.61 -5.01
CA SER A 131 13.07 -8.88 -5.47
C SER A 131 14.51 -9.00 -5.00
N PHE A 132 14.87 -10.12 -4.39
CA PHE A 132 16.20 -10.34 -3.82
C PHE A 132 16.56 -11.82 -3.74
N VAL A 133 17.86 -12.10 -3.71
CA VAL A 133 18.38 -13.45 -3.45
C VAL A 133 18.46 -13.63 -1.94
N PHE A 134 17.77 -14.64 -1.41
CA PHE A 134 17.79 -14.96 0.01
C PHE A 134 19.16 -15.53 0.41
N SER A 135 19.81 -14.94 1.40
CA SER A 135 21.13 -15.38 1.88
C SER A 135 21.03 -15.91 3.30
N ALA A 136 21.58 -17.11 3.52
CA ALA A 136 21.65 -17.74 4.83
C ALA A 136 22.72 -17.11 5.73
N GLY A 137 22.55 -17.24 7.05
CA GLY A 137 23.60 -17.02 8.06
C GLY A 137 23.63 -15.64 8.72
N THR A 138 22.64 -14.78 8.48
CA THR A 138 22.61 -13.43 9.07
C THR A 138 21.87 -13.33 10.41
N GLY A 139 21.13 -14.37 10.81
CA GLY A 139 20.33 -14.33 12.03
C GLY A 139 19.11 -13.43 11.85
N ALA A 140 17.96 -14.06 11.59
CA ALA A 140 16.65 -13.44 11.37
C ALA A 140 16.58 -12.44 10.19
N THR A 141 16.28 -12.97 9.00
CA THR A 141 15.82 -12.18 7.85
C THR A 141 14.38 -11.72 8.10
N LEU A 142 14.22 -10.67 8.90
CA LEU A 142 12.91 -10.10 9.23
C LEU A 142 12.52 -9.02 8.22
N CYS A 143 11.33 -9.13 7.65
CA CYS A 143 10.72 -8.15 6.77
C CYS A 143 9.37 -7.72 7.34
N THR A 144 9.30 -6.47 7.78
CA THR A 144 8.06 -5.90 8.30
C THR A 144 7.46 -4.92 7.29
N ALA A 145 6.26 -5.19 6.78
CA ALA A 145 5.50 -4.22 5.98
C ALA A 145 4.69 -3.30 6.90
N ARG A 146 4.84 -1.98 6.73
CA ARG A 146 4.01 -0.99 7.42
C ARG A 146 2.84 -0.57 6.53
N PHE A 147 1.63 -0.76 7.01
CA PHE A 147 0.40 -0.28 6.38
C PHE A 147 -0.20 0.89 7.17
N GLY A 148 -0.63 1.92 6.45
CA GLY A 148 -1.33 3.08 6.97
C GLY A 148 -2.77 3.12 6.47
N THR A 149 -3.59 3.99 7.05
CA THR A 149 -4.90 4.32 6.47
C THR A 149 -4.72 5.07 5.16
N LEU A 150 -5.53 4.76 4.15
CA LEU A 150 -5.55 5.48 2.88
C LEU A 150 -6.06 6.91 3.12
N ARG A 151 -5.18 7.91 3.05
CA ARG A 151 -5.51 9.31 3.35
C ARG A 151 -5.99 10.02 2.09
N GLY A 152 -7.00 10.87 2.25
CA GLY A 152 -7.52 11.73 1.19
C GLY A 152 -7.96 13.08 1.74
N VAL A 153 -8.02 14.10 0.88
CA VAL A 153 -8.61 15.40 1.22
C VAL A 153 -9.74 15.68 0.24
N ARG A 154 -10.88 16.14 0.75
CA ARG A 154 -12.03 16.54 -0.07
C ARG A 154 -12.60 17.89 0.36
N PHE A 155 -13.38 18.49 -0.52
CA PHE A 155 -14.34 19.53 -0.14
C PHE A 155 -15.61 18.90 0.40
N HIS A 156 -16.18 19.51 1.43
CA HIS A 156 -17.51 19.17 1.93
C HIS A 156 -18.28 20.47 2.29
N PRO A 157 -19.45 20.72 1.69
CA PRO A 157 -19.98 19.99 0.54
C PRO A 157 -19.16 20.28 -0.73
N SER A 158 -19.19 19.38 -1.71
CA SER A 158 -18.51 19.52 -3.00
C SER A 158 -19.46 19.96 -4.13
N GLY A 159 -18.91 20.20 -5.33
CA GLY A 159 -19.70 20.58 -6.51
C GLY A 159 -20.15 22.04 -6.53
N ASP A 160 -21.21 22.35 -7.28
CA ASP A 160 -21.76 23.72 -7.38
C ASP A 160 -22.55 24.09 -6.13
N LYS A 161 -22.23 25.24 -5.55
CA LYS A 161 -22.80 25.80 -4.31
C LYS A 161 -22.96 27.31 -4.41
N ALA A 162 -23.97 27.84 -3.74
CA ALA A 162 -24.11 29.28 -3.56
C ALA A 162 -23.31 29.72 -2.33
N LEU A 163 -22.72 30.93 -2.32
CA LEU A 163 -22.00 31.45 -1.15
C LEU A 163 -22.86 31.44 0.14
N ALA A 164 -24.19 31.53 -0.01
CA ALA A 164 -25.15 31.43 1.09
C ALA A 164 -25.23 30.02 1.72
N ASP A 165 -24.79 28.98 1.01
CA ASP A 165 -24.73 27.59 1.49
C ASP A 165 -23.51 27.33 2.40
N ALA A 166 -22.70 28.35 2.66
CA ALA A 166 -21.59 28.28 3.59
C ALA A 166 -22.07 27.79 4.98
N PRO A 167 -21.23 27.12 5.77
CA PRO A 167 -19.78 26.96 5.58
C PRO A 167 -19.34 25.85 4.61
N PHE A 168 -18.23 26.10 3.91
CA PHE A 168 -17.53 25.13 3.07
C PHE A 168 -16.29 24.64 3.80
N TYR A 169 -16.08 23.32 3.82
CA TYR A 169 -15.00 22.71 4.55
C TYR A 169 -14.02 21.99 3.66
N LEU A 170 -12.73 22.09 3.99
CA LEU A 170 -11.76 21.07 3.62
C LEU A 170 -11.72 20.01 4.71
N GLN A 171 -11.84 18.74 4.33
CA GLN A 171 -11.92 17.63 5.26
C GLN A 171 -10.89 16.57 4.88
N LEU A 172 -10.15 16.10 5.89
CA LEU A 172 -9.35 14.89 5.78
C LEU A 172 -10.29 13.68 5.88
N VAL A 173 -10.15 12.74 4.96
CA VAL A 173 -10.99 11.54 4.87
C VAL A 173 -10.14 10.30 4.68
N ASN A 174 -10.70 9.13 4.99
CA ASN A 174 -10.23 7.89 4.40
C ASN A 174 -10.65 7.89 2.92
N ALA A 175 -9.71 7.75 1.99
CA ALA A 175 -10.04 7.90 0.57
C ALA A 175 -10.86 6.73 0.01
N ALA A 176 -10.98 5.60 0.73
CA ALA A 176 -11.76 4.45 0.27
C ALA A 176 -13.26 4.60 0.50
N ASP A 177 -13.67 5.18 1.63
CA ASP A 177 -15.09 5.33 2.01
C ASP A 177 -15.51 6.79 2.17
N LEU A 178 -14.57 7.73 2.02
CA LEU A 178 -14.75 9.16 2.24
C LEU A 178 -15.25 9.51 3.64
N ALA A 179 -15.08 8.60 4.61
CA ALA A 179 -15.39 8.86 6.00
C ALA A 179 -14.39 9.89 6.56
N PRO A 180 -14.85 10.90 7.32
CA PRO A 180 -13.96 11.84 7.99
C PRO A 180 -12.92 11.11 8.85
N THR A 181 -11.66 11.55 8.77
CA THR A 181 -10.57 11.02 9.59
C THR A 181 -9.73 12.15 10.18
N THR A 182 -8.98 11.85 11.22
CA THR A 182 -8.12 12.81 11.93
C THR A 182 -6.68 12.34 11.91
N VAL A 183 -5.74 13.26 11.78
CA VAL A 183 -4.32 13.01 12.06
C VAL A 183 -3.97 13.75 13.35
N PRO A 184 -3.85 13.04 14.48
CA PRO A 184 -3.80 13.67 15.81
C PRO A 184 -2.55 14.53 16.03
N ASP A 185 -1.46 14.22 15.33
CA ASP A 185 -0.14 14.77 15.67
C ASP A 185 0.46 15.68 14.59
N LEU A 186 -0.17 15.80 13.42
CA LEU A 186 0.38 16.55 12.29
C LEU A 186 -0.69 17.37 11.57
N ASP A 187 -0.29 18.57 11.17
CA ASP A 187 -1.11 19.44 10.32
C ASP A 187 -1.04 18.96 8.86
N VAL A 188 -2.12 19.20 8.12
CA VAL A 188 -2.19 18.88 6.69
C VAL A 188 -2.25 20.18 5.90
N THR A 189 -1.22 20.47 5.12
CA THR A 189 -1.22 21.61 4.20
C THR A 189 -1.84 21.18 2.88
N VAL A 190 -2.93 21.84 2.49
CA VAL A 190 -3.66 21.58 1.24
C VAL A 190 -3.41 22.73 0.29
N THR A 191 -3.02 22.40 -0.94
CA THR A 191 -2.88 23.33 -2.05
C THR A 191 -4.04 23.16 -3.01
N PHE A 192 -4.67 24.27 -3.40
CA PHE A 192 -5.71 24.28 -4.41
C PHE A 192 -5.50 25.39 -5.44
N LEU A 193 -5.94 25.14 -6.66
CA LEU A 193 -6.05 26.14 -7.70
C LEU A 193 -7.39 26.87 -7.54
N ARG A 194 -7.32 28.19 -7.34
CA ARG A 194 -8.48 29.07 -7.36
C ARG A 194 -8.60 29.70 -8.75
N GLU A 195 -9.70 29.44 -9.43
CA GLU A 195 -10.07 30.09 -10.69
C GLU A 195 -11.32 30.93 -10.50
N VAL A 196 -11.33 32.14 -11.06
CA VAL A 196 -12.46 33.06 -10.97
C VAL A 196 -12.99 33.34 -12.36
N PHE A 197 -14.29 33.11 -12.55
CA PHE A 197 -14.99 33.28 -13.80
C PHE A 197 -16.06 34.38 -13.67
N SER A 198 -16.06 35.28 -14.63
CA SER A 198 -17.11 36.28 -14.85
C SER A 198 -17.93 35.87 -16.06
N ALA A 199 -19.24 36.09 -15.99
CA ALA A 199 -20.14 35.89 -17.13
C ALA A 199 -19.71 36.72 -18.36
N CYS A 200 -19.10 37.89 -18.13
CA CYS A 200 -18.79 38.87 -19.17
C CYS A 200 -17.49 38.57 -19.92
N ARG A 201 -16.51 37.98 -19.22
CA ARG A 201 -15.12 37.87 -19.73
C ARG A 201 -14.54 36.46 -19.61
N GLY A 202 -15.33 35.49 -19.14
CA GLY A 202 -14.84 34.15 -18.84
C GLY A 202 -13.86 34.16 -17.67
N ARG A 203 -12.75 33.41 -17.78
CA ARG A 203 -11.77 33.29 -16.69
C ARG A 203 -10.99 34.60 -16.51
N ILE A 204 -11.17 35.26 -15.36
CA ILE A 204 -10.52 36.54 -15.02
C ILE A 204 -9.10 36.29 -14.54
N PHE A 205 -8.91 35.33 -13.63
CA PHE A 205 -7.58 34.94 -13.15
C PHE A 205 -7.60 33.54 -12.54
N ALA A 206 -6.41 32.97 -12.39
CA ALA A 206 -6.15 31.74 -11.67
C ALA A 206 -4.98 31.96 -10.71
N SER A 207 -5.07 31.46 -9.48
CA SER A 207 -3.98 31.56 -8.50
C SER A 207 -3.94 30.33 -7.60
N PRO A 208 -2.77 29.76 -7.30
CA PRO A 208 -2.65 28.75 -6.26
C PRO A 208 -2.93 29.37 -4.89
N ARG A 209 -3.52 28.59 -3.99
CA ARG A 209 -3.78 28.93 -2.60
C ARG A 209 -3.47 27.74 -1.72
N THR A 210 -3.08 28.02 -0.49
CA THR A 210 -2.77 27.01 0.52
C THR A 210 -3.58 27.27 1.78
N VAL A 211 -4.09 26.19 2.37
CA VAL A 211 -4.77 26.21 3.67
C VAL A 211 -4.23 25.04 4.49
N GLY A 212 -3.87 25.32 5.74
CA GLY A 212 -3.41 24.29 6.68
C GLY A 212 -4.57 23.78 7.52
N ILE A 213 -4.92 22.51 7.39
CA ILE A 213 -5.85 21.75 8.24
C ILE A 213 -5.11 21.38 9.53
N ALA A 214 -5.41 22.09 10.62
CA ALA A 214 -4.78 21.82 11.92
C ALA A 214 -5.21 20.45 12.45
N LYS A 215 -4.22 19.59 12.78
CA LYS A 215 -4.39 18.29 13.47
C LYS A 215 -5.69 17.52 13.16
N GLY A 216 -6.00 17.37 11.87
CA GLY A 216 -7.15 16.59 11.40
C GLY A 216 -8.54 17.23 11.50
N GLN A 217 -8.67 18.52 11.77
CA GLN A 217 -9.97 19.20 11.87
C GLN A 217 -10.43 19.82 10.55
N SER A 218 -11.71 19.66 10.20
CA SER A 218 -12.29 20.33 9.03
C SER A 218 -12.32 21.85 9.19
N LEU A 219 -11.81 22.60 8.20
CA LEU A 219 -11.75 24.08 8.23
C LEU A 219 -12.85 24.73 7.41
N SER A 220 -13.63 25.62 8.03
CA SER A 220 -14.93 26.08 7.54
C SER A 220 -15.00 27.54 7.04
N GLY A 221 -14.07 28.39 7.52
CA GLY A 221 -14.19 29.85 7.42
C GLY A 221 -13.34 30.49 6.33
N ASP A 222 -12.09 30.02 6.17
CA ASP A 222 -11.11 30.67 5.28
C ASP A 222 -11.50 30.56 3.80
N LEU A 223 -12.23 29.50 3.43
CA LEU A 223 -12.61 29.23 2.05
C LEU A 223 -13.64 30.23 1.52
N ALA A 224 -14.58 30.68 2.35
CA ALA A 224 -15.55 31.71 1.98
C ALA A 224 -14.83 33.04 1.68
N GLY A 225 -13.73 33.34 2.37
CA GLY A 225 -12.86 34.48 2.09
C GLY A 225 -12.19 34.43 0.71
N PHE A 226 -12.07 33.24 0.11
CA PHE A 226 -11.55 33.09 -1.25
C PHE A 226 -12.63 33.21 -2.34
N ALA A 227 -13.92 33.24 -2.00
CA ALA A 227 -14.96 33.52 -2.98
C ALA A 227 -14.81 34.96 -3.49
N ALA A 228 -14.68 35.12 -4.81
CA ALA A 228 -14.56 36.44 -5.40
C ALA A 228 -15.82 37.31 -5.19
N GLY A 229 -15.62 38.63 -5.18
CA GLY A 229 -16.68 39.63 -5.06
C GLY A 229 -17.43 39.83 -6.37
N VAL A 230 -17.58 41.09 -6.79
CA VAL A 230 -18.27 41.49 -8.03
C VAL A 230 -17.25 41.79 -9.13
N ASP A 231 -17.59 41.56 -10.41
CA ASP A 231 -16.73 41.94 -11.53
C ASP A 231 -16.82 43.47 -11.67
N PRO A 232 -15.74 44.22 -11.44
CA PRO A 232 -15.78 45.68 -11.52
C PRO A 232 -16.09 46.20 -12.93
N PHE A 233 -15.91 45.38 -13.98
CA PHE A 233 -16.07 45.82 -15.37
C PHE A 233 -17.51 45.78 -15.85
N CYS A 234 -18.31 44.79 -15.43
CA CYS A 234 -19.67 44.65 -15.93
C CYS A 234 -20.75 44.63 -14.84
N ARG A 235 -20.37 44.62 -13.55
CA ARG A 235 -21.31 44.59 -12.40
C ARG A 235 -22.36 43.47 -12.45
N GLU A 236 -22.23 42.51 -13.36
CA GLU A 236 -23.13 41.36 -13.46
C GLU A 236 -22.95 40.43 -12.27
N ARG A 237 -24.07 39.87 -11.82
CA ARG A 237 -24.12 38.70 -10.95
C ARG A 237 -24.59 37.55 -11.86
N PRO A 238 -23.93 36.38 -11.90
CA PRO A 238 -23.05 35.83 -10.85
C PRO A 238 -21.55 35.77 -11.22
N ILE A 239 -20.65 35.88 -10.23
CA ILE A 239 -19.27 35.40 -10.35
C ILE A 239 -19.17 33.99 -9.80
N LYS A 240 -18.48 33.11 -10.53
CA LYS A 240 -18.18 31.74 -10.12
C LYS A 240 -16.71 31.63 -9.72
N THR A 241 -16.47 31.20 -8.49
CA THR A 241 -15.13 30.83 -8.01
C THR A 241 -15.03 29.32 -7.97
N VAL A 242 -14.10 28.74 -8.71
CA VAL A 242 -13.82 27.31 -8.69
C VAL A 242 -12.55 27.08 -7.88
N LEU A 243 -12.65 26.21 -6.87
CA LEU A 243 -11.52 25.75 -6.07
C LEU A 243 -11.30 24.26 -6.38
N THR A 244 -10.09 23.92 -6.83
CA THR A 244 -9.72 22.54 -7.18
C THR A 244 -8.49 22.12 -6.40
N ILE A 245 -8.57 21.03 -5.64
CA ILE A 245 -7.42 20.49 -4.89
C ILE A 245 -6.36 20.02 -5.88
N THR A 246 -5.15 20.54 -5.75
CA THR A 246 -4.00 20.21 -6.62
C THR A 246 -2.87 19.52 -5.87
N GLY A 247 -2.88 19.53 -4.54
CA GLY A 247 -1.98 18.73 -3.72
C GLY A 247 -2.32 18.81 -2.24
N ALA A 248 -1.80 17.86 -1.47
CA ALA A 248 -1.86 17.91 -0.01
C ALA A 248 -0.63 17.22 0.60
N VAL A 249 -0.16 17.76 1.72
CA VAL A 249 1.03 17.30 2.44
C VAL A 249 0.71 17.21 3.93
N VAL A 250 1.02 16.08 4.57
CA VAL A 250 0.97 15.90 6.03
C VAL A 250 2.34 16.26 6.61
N GLY A 251 2.36 17.12 7.62
CA GLY A 251 3.59 17.67 8.18
C GLY A 251 4.41 18.42 7.12
N ALA A 252 5.70 18.13 7.03
CA ALA A 252 6.62 18.83 6.13
C ALA A 252 6.85 18.14 4.77
N THR A 253 6.62 16.82 4.68
CA THR A 253 7.17 16.03 3.55
C THR A 253 6.26 14.91 3.04
N GLU A 254 5.30 14.43 3.83
CA GLU A 254 4.48 13.28 3.44
C GLU A 254 3.38 13.74 2.48
N ARG A 255 3.47 13.37 1.20
CA ARG A 255 2.46 13.75 0.20
C ARG A 255 1.25 12.81 0.29
N ILE A 256 0.05 13.39 0.33
CA ILE A 256 -1.19 12.65 0.15
C ILE A 256 -1.45 12.50 -1.35
N ASP A 257 -1.68 11.27 -1.80
CA ASP A 257 -2.13 11.03 -3.17
C ASP A 257 -3.59 11.45 -3.34
N ILE A 258 -3.77 12.69 -3.80
CA ILE A 258 -5.10 13.26 -4.03
C ILE A 258 -5.85 12.54 -5.15
N THR A 259 -5.24 11.67 -5.96
CA THR A 259 -5.94 10.94 -7.03
C THR A 259 -6.83 9.83 -6.50
N LYS A 260 -6.65 9.44 -5.23
CA LYS A 260 -7.46 8.43 -4.54
C LYS A 260 -8.85 8.93 -4.16
N VAL A 261 -9.06 10.25 -4.13
CA VAL A 261 -10.38 10.87 -3.89
C VAL A 261 -11.06 11.16 -5.24
N PRO A 262 -12.37 10.87 -5.40
CA PRO A 262 -13.11 11.18 -6.63
C PRO A 262 -13.00 12.63 -7.08
N ALA A 263 -12.95 12.86 -8.39
CA ALA A 263 -12.70 14.20 -8.96
C ALA A 263 -13.75 15.25 -8.55
N ASP A 264 -15.01 14.85 -8.46
CA ASP A 264 -16.13 15.69 -8.00
C ASP A 264 -15.98 16.13 -6.54
N GLN A 265 -15.34 15.31 -5.70
CA GLN A 265 -15.07 15.60 -4.28
C GLN A 265 -13.82 16.48 -4.10
N ARG A 266 -12.99 16.64 -5.13
CA ARG A 266 -11.78 17.48 -5.13
C ARG A 266 -12.02 18.89 -5.63
N GLN A 267 -13.27 19.24 -5.93
CA GLN A 267 -13.62 20.55 -6.43
C GLN A 267 -14.88 21.09 -5.74
N VAL A 268 -14.88 22.39 -5.47
CA VAL A 268 -16.08 23.14 -5.11
C VAL A 268 -16.16 24.38 -6.00
N SER A 269 -17.36 24.65 -6.48
CA SER A 269 -17.68 25.80 -7.31
C SER A 269 -18.65 26.67 -6.53
N ILE A 270 -18.23 27.89 -6.20
CA ILE A 270 -18.96 28.80 -5.35
C ILE A 270 -19.44 29.97 -6.20
N THR A 271 -20.75 30.10 -6.32
CA THR A 271 -21.43 31.19 -7.03
C THR A 271 -21.90 32.25 -6.04
N ARG A 272 -21.68 33.52 -6.37
CA ARG A 272 -22.15 34.67 -5.60
C ARG A 272 -23.11 35.55 -6.39
#